data_AF-A0A1L7VZ37-F1
#
_entry.id   AF-A0A1L7VZ37-F1
#
_cell.length_a   1.000
_cell.length_b   1.000
_cell.length_c   1.000
_cell.angle_alpha   90.00
_cell.angle_beta   90.00
_cell.angle_gamma   90.00
#
_symmetry.space_group_name_H-M   'P 1'
#
loop_
_entity.id
_entity.type
_entity.pdbx_description
1 polymer ?
#
loop_
_entity_poly.entity_id
_entity_poly.type
_entity_poly.pdbx_seq_one_letter_code
_entity_poly.pdbx_strand_id
1 'polypeptide(L)'
;MPRDFQFVTVSNPAEPVPQHVRSLTHSHAVRQRHAKERRLRMQKHQEDMARNAESTSLNRALGYSRDPFAALPKQLLSHETFLLDHYVRVVVPYNVRTCRLFNQMNDHEGHVMRDWVGLAITDSDLLSSIILLGACRHILTSNPNSYLMQAALQYKYNGLKALRHAVSGASPTLSPVTIAKACAMALDEVSFGEAAVARQHIQGVFAMIEAAGGSQCLDGTGLLKRMYLRFLEMRESPGLQLPKGIAYSSHCW
;
A
#
# COMPACT_ATOMS: atom_id res chain seq x y z
N MET A 1 -33.93 43.56 -13.43
CA MET A 1 -32.88 44.56 -13.16
C MET A 1 -32.77 45.48 -14.37
N PRO A 2 -33.12 46.77 -14.27
CA PRO A 2 -32.93 47.72 -15.35
C PRO A 2 -31.43 47.87 -15.64
N ARG A 3 -31.05 47.93 -16.92
CA ARG A 3 -29.66 48.10 -17.35
C ARG A 3 -29.39 49.59 -17.54
N ASP A 4 -28.65 50.18 -16.61
CA ASP A 4 -28.19 51.57 -16.74
C ASP A 4 -27.05 51.63 -17.76
N PHE A 5 -27.35 52.19 -18.93
CA PHE A 5 -26.36 52.48 -19.96
C PHE A 5 -25.99 53.96 -19.88
N GLN A 6 -24.72 54.23 -19.56
CA GLN A 6 -24.19 55.59 -19.51
C GLN A 6 -23.47 55.89 -20.83
N PHE A 7 -24.06 56.76 -21.65
CA PHE A 7 -23.46 57.23 -22.90
C PHE A 7 -22.70 58.53 -22.66
N VAL A 8 -21.53 58.67 -23.28
CA VAL A 8 -20.78 59.94 -23.29
C VAL A 8 -21.31 60.78 -24.45
N THR A 9 -22.04 61.86 -24.14
CA THR A 9 -22.49 62.82 -25.15
C THR A 9 -21.33 63.69 -25.62
N VAL A 10 -21.04 63.64 -26.92
CA VAL A 10 -20.06 64.52 -27.58
C VAL A 10 -20.84 65.69 -28.19
N SER A 11 -20.67 66.89 -27.65
CA SER A 11 -21.50 68.05 -28.01
C SER A 11 -21.12 68.69 -29.35
N ASN A 12 -19.98 68.34 -29.97
CA ASN A 12 -19.55 68.92 -31.26
C ASN A 12 -18.60 67.97 -32.03
N PRO A 13 -19.04 67.29 -33.11
CA PRO A 13 -18.23 66.29 -33.82
C PRO A 13 -17.18 66.88 -34.78
N ALA A 14 -17.19 68.19 -35.04
CA ALA A 14 -16.28 68.85 -35.99
C ALA A 14 -15.00 69.42 -35.34
N GLU A 15 -14.91 69.46 -34.00
CA GLU A 15 -13.77 69.98 -33.27
C GLU A 15 -12.90 68.87 -32.66
N PRO A 16 -11.57 69.06 -32.55
CA PRO A 16 -10.70 68.06 -31.95
C PRO A 16 -11.09 67.81 -30.48
N VAL A 17 -11.49 66.56 -30.20
CA VAL A 17 -11.97 66.12 -28.86
C VAL A 17 -10.98 66.55 -27.76
N PRO A 18 -11.45 67.28 -26.72
CA PRO A 18 -10.60 67.75 -25.62
C PRO A 18 -9.87 66.60 -24.91
N GLN A 19 -8.61 66.82 -24.50
CA GLN A 19 -7.76 65.79 -23.88
C GLN A 19 -8.40 65.15 -22.64
N HIS A 20 -9.15 65.92 -21.83
CA HIS A 20 -9.81 65.39 -20.63
C HIS A 20 -10.91 64.35 -20.96
N VAL A 21 -11.65 64.54 -22.07
CA VAL A 21 -12.69 63.60 -22.53
C VAL A 21 -12.05 62.31 -23.05
N ARG A 22 -10.92 62.42 -23.76
CA ARG A 22 -10.14 61.25 -24.22
C ARG A 22 -9.63 60.43 -23.03
N SER A 23 -9.08 61.10 -22.01
CA SER A 23 -8.62 60.48 -20.78
C SER A 23 -9.76 59.75 -20.04
N LEU A 24 -10.91 60.41 -19.85
CA LEU A 24 -12.11 59.82 -19.24
C LEU A 24 -12.61 58.58 -20.00
N THR A 25 -12.65 58.65 -21.33
CA THR A 25 -13.07 57.53 -22.20
C THR A 25 -12.10 56.35 -22.07
N HIS A 26 -10.79 56.62 -22.08
CA HIS A 26 -9.77 55.60 -21.89
C HIS A 26 -9.86 54.95 -20.49
N SER A 27 -10.01 55.76 -19.43
CA SER A 27 -10.21 55.25 -18.07
C SER A 27 -11.50 54.44 -17.92
N HIS A 28 -12.59 54.82 -18.61
CA HIS A 28 -13.82 54.03 -18.60
C HIS A 28 -13.64 52.69 -19.33
N ALA A 29 -12.99 52.68 -20.50
CA ALA A 29 -12.68 51.46 -21.25
C ALA A 29 -11.80 50.49 -20.44
N VAL A 30 -10.76 51.01 -19.78
CA VAL A 30 -9.86 50.23 -18.91
C VAL A 30 -10.64 49.66 -17.70
N ARG A 31 -11.49 50.47 -17.05
CA ARG A 31 -12.33 50.01 -15.93
C ARG A 31 -13.30 48.90 -16.35
N GLN A 32 -13.94 49.02 -17.51
CA GLN A 32 -14.84 48.00 -18.05
C GLN A 32 -14.09 46.69 -18.38
N ARG A 33 -12.87 46.80 -18.94
CA ARG A 33 -12.02 45.63 -19.20
C ARG A 33 -11.63 44.91 -17.90
N HIS A 34 -11.17 45.64 -16.87
CA HIS A 34 -10.86 45.04 -15.57
C HIS A 34 -12.08 44.43 -14.88
N ALA A 35 -13.25 45.07 -14.99
CA ALA A 35 -14.50 44.51 -14.47
C ALA A 35 -14.86 43.19 -15.17
N LYS A 36 -14.70 43.10 -16.50
CA LYS A 36 -14.92 41.88 -17.27
C LYS A 36 -13.92 40.78 -16.90
N GLU A 37 -12.64 41.10 -16.79
CA GLU A 37 -11.60 40.14 -16.37
C GLU A 37 -11.86 39.58 -14.97
N ARG A 38 -12.28 40.42 -14.01
CA ARG A 38 -12.65 39.95 -12.66
C ARG A 38 -13.83 38.99 -12.69
N ARG A 39 -14.86 39.27 -13.49
CA ARG A 39 -16.02 38.38 -13.65
C ARG A 39 -15.62 37.01 -14.22
N LEU A 40 -14.75 36.99 -15.23
CA LEU A 40 -14.25 35.74 -15.81
C LEU A 40 -13.41 34.93 -14.81
N ARG A 41 -12.57 35.58 -14.00
CA ARG A 41 -11.81 34.91 -12.92
C ARG A 41 -12.73 34.31 -11.86
N MET A 42 -13.77 35.05 -11.45
CA MET A 42 -14.76 34.55 -10.49
C MET A 42 -15.56 33.37 -11.05
N GLN A 43 -15.96 33.42 -12.32
CA GLN A 43 -16.66 32.32 -12.97
C GLN A 43 -15.77 31.07 -13.05
N LYS A 44 -14.49 31.22 -13.47
CA LYS A 44 -13.54 30.10 -13.49
C LYS A 44 -13.34 29.51 -12.09
N HIS A 45 -13.21 30.35 -11.07
CA HIS A 45 -13.09 29.88 -9.69
C HIS A 45 -14.34 29.12 -9.21
N GLN A 46 -15.54 29.58 -9.59
CA GLN A 46 -16.79 28.87 -9.30
C GLN A 46 -16.88 27.53 -10.04
N GLU A 47 -16.46 27.48 -11.31
CA GLU A 47 -16.41 26.23 -12.08
C GLU A 47 -15.39 25.24 -11.51
N ASP A 48 -14.21 25.71 -11.08
CA ASP A 48 -13.19 24.88 -10.44
C ASP A 48 -13.68 24.36 -9.08
N MET A 49 -14.40 25.19 -8.31
CA MET A 49 -15.02 24.78 -7.04
C MET A 49 -16.14 23.77 -7.26
N ALA A 50 -16.97 23.94 -8.29
CA ALA A 50 -18.03 22.99 -8.64
C ALA A 50 -17.45 21.64 -9.09
N ARG A 51 -16.42 21.63 -9.94
CA ARG A 51 -15.71 20.40 -10.35
C ARG A 51 -15.06 19.69 -9.16
N ASN A 52 -14.46 20.43 -8.23
CA ASN A 52 -13.90 19.84 -7.01
C ASN A 52 -14.99 19.27 -6.10
N ALA A 53 -16.14 19.95 -5.97
CA ALA A 53 -17.28 19.46 -5.20
C ALA A 53 -17.88 18.19 -5.81
N GLU A 54 -18.06 18.14 -7.13
CA GLU A 54 -18.53 16.95 -7.86
C GLU A 54 -17.54 15.79 -7.73
N SER A 55 -16.24 16.04 -7.90
CA SER A 55 -15.19 15.02 -7.71
C SER A 55 -15.20 14.47 -6.27
N THR A 56 -15.36 15.34 -5.28
CA THR A 56 -15.45 14.96 -3.86
C THR A 56 -16.72 14.14 -3.58
N SER A 57 -17.83 14.46 -4.25
CA SER A 57 -19.10 13.73 -4.12
C SER A 57 -19.08 12.35 -4.78
N LEU A 58 -18.45 12.22 -5.96
CA LEU A 58 -18.25 10.95 -6.65
C LEU A 58 -17.30 10.03 -5.85
N ASN A 59 -16.20 10.58 -5.32
CA ASN A 59 -15.29 9.84 -4.44
C ASN A 59 -15.98 9.36 -3.15
N ARG A 60 -16.96 10.11 -2.64
CA ARG A 60 -17.76 9.72 -1.47
C ARG A 60 -18.81 8.64 -1.82
N ALA A 61 -19.47 8.75 -2.96
CA ALA A 61 -20.46 7.78 -3.44
C ALA A 61 -19.83 6.43 -3.82
N LEU A 62 -18.58 6.43 -4.30
CA LEU A 62 -17.82 5.23 -4.67
C LEU A 62 -17.03 4.60 -3.49
N GLY A 63 -17.20 5.10 -2.26
CA GLY A 63 -16.51 4.55 -1.08
C GLY A 63 -15.02 4.87 -0.97
N TYR A 64 -14.46 5.69 -1.87
CA TYR A 64 -13.06 6.15 -1.86
C TYR A 64 -12.80 7.33 -0.91
N SER A 65 -13.69 7.62 0.05
CA SER A 65 -13.59 8.79 0.94
C SER A 65 -12.52 8.67 2.03
N ARG A 66 -11.93 7.50 2.23
CA ARG A 66 -10.67 7.31 2.94
C ARG A 66 -9.86 6.39 2.05
N ASP A 67 -8.68 6.83 1.64
CA ASP A 67 -7.68 5.89 1.16
C ASP A 67 -7.58 4.77 2.22
N PRO A 68 -7.90 3.50 1.90
CA PRO A 68 -7.76 2.40 2.87
C PRO A 68 -6.31 2.28 3.38
N PHE A 69 -5.35 2.89 2.68
CA PHE A 69 -3.96 3.00 3.06
C PHE A 69 -3.62 4.25 3.90
N ALA A 70 -4.55 5.19 4.09
CA ALA A 70 -4.37 6.31 5.03
C ALA A 70 -4.33 5.85 6.51
N ALA A 71 -4.77 4.63 6.79
CA ALA A 71 -4.63 3.98 8.09
C ALA A 71 -3.31 3.22 8.27
N LEU A 72 -2.42 3.21 7.26
CA LEU A 72 -1.14 2.54 7.38
C LEU A 72 -0.25 3.26 8.40
N PRO A 73 0.49 2.52 9.24
CA PRO A 73 1.43 3.09 10.21
C PRO A 73 2.61 3.82 9.53
N LYS A 74 2.78 3.66 8.22
CA LYS A 74 3.80 4.30 7.39
C LYS A 74 3.16 4.87 6.12
N GLN A 75 3.52 6.10 5.75
CA GLN A 75 3.23 6.61 4.40
C GLN A 75 4.07 5.83 3.38
N LEU A 76 3.39 5.13 2.48
CA LEU A 76 4.05 4.33 1.45
C LEU A 76 4.57 5.22 0.33
N LEU A 77 5.77 4.90 -0.15
CA LEU A 77 6.31 5.49 -1.38
C LEU A 77 5.51 4.96 -2.59
N SER A 78 5.57 5.67 -3.73
CA SER A 78 4.80 5.27 -4.93
C SER A 78 5.10 3.84 -5.39
N HIS A 79 6.36 3.39 -5.28
CA HIS A 79 6.73 2.02 -5.61
C HIS A 79 6.23 1.00 -4.57
N GLU A 80 6.17 1.36 -3.28
CA GLU A 80 5.64 0.49 -2.23
C GLU A 80 4.12 0.32 -2.37
N THR A 81 3.43 1.37 -2.80
CA THR A 81 1.99 1.32 -3.11
C THR A 81 1.70 0.37 -4.27
N PHE A 82 2.51 0.42 -5.34
CA PHE A 82 2.44 -0.54 -6.44
C PHE A 82 2.67 -1.98 -5.97
N LEU A 83 3.69 -2.20 -5.13
CA LEU A 83 4.00 -3.54 -4.60
C LEU A 83 2.87 -4.08 -3.71
N LEU A 84 2.26 -3.21 -2.89
CA LEU A 84 1.11 -3.57 -2.06
C LEU A 84 -0.11 -3.95 -2.92
N ASP A 85 -0.44 -3.15 -3.93
CA ASP A 85 -1.53 -3.44 -4.87
C ASP A 85 -1.28 -4.77 -5.61
N HIS A 86 -0.06 -4.97 -6.10
CA HIS A 86 0.36 -6.21 -6.75
C HIS A 86 0.27 -7.41 -5.81
N TYR A 87 0.66 -7.26 -4.54
CA TYR A 87 0.55 -8.33 -3.57
C TYR A 87 -0.91 -8.76 -3.37
N VAL A 88 -1.78 -7.80 -3.11
CA VAL A 88 -3.20 -8.07 -2.81
C VAL A 88 -3.93 -8.63 -4.03
N ARG A 89 -3.69 -8.09 -5.24
CA ARG A 89 -4.45 -8.47 -6.44
C ARG A 89 -3.89 -9.68 -7.17
N VAL A 90 -2.60 -9.95 -7.06
CA VAL A 90 -1.92 -11.00 -7.83
C VAL A 90 -1.36 -12.08 -6.91
N VAL A 91 -0.57 -11.69 -5.92
CA VAL A 91 0.15 -12.65 -5.07
C VAL A 91 -0.79 -13.41 -4.14
N VAL A 92 -1.77 -12.74 -3.52
CA VAL A 92 -2.75 -13.41 -2.63
C VAL A 92 -3.59 -14.44 -3.39
N PRO A 93 -4.26 -14.13 -4.52
CA PRO A 93 -5.02 -15.12 -5.28
C PRO A 93 -4.13 -16.24 -5.86
N TYR A 94 -2.91 -15.91 -6.29
CA TYR A 94 -1.94 -16.92 -6.74
C TYR A 94 -1.63 -17.88 -5.60
N ASN A 95 -1.19 -17.35 -4.45
CA ASN A 95 -0.86 -18.13 -3.27
C ASN A 95 -2.06 -18.93 -2.78
N VAL A 96 -3.29 -18.42 -2.80
CA VAL A 96 -4.46 -19.21 -2.41
C VAL A 96 -4.63 -20.47 -3.27
N ARG A 97 -4.37 -20.39 -4.58
CA ARG A 97 -4.58 -21.50 -5.52
C ARG A 97 -3.44 -22.51 -5.50
N THR A 98 -2.22 -22.01 -5.43
CA THR A 98 -1.02 -22.84 -5.52
C THR A 98 -0.61 -23.36 -4.14
N CYS A 99 -0.96 -22.56 -3.13
CA CYS A 99 -0.64 -22.56 -1.71
C CYS A 99 -1.27 -23.64 -0.79
N ARG A 100 -0.83 -24.89 -0.61
CA ARG A 100 -1.38 -25.78 0.44
C ARG A 100 -1.57 -25.14 1.83
N LEU A 101 -0.70 -24.22 2.26
CA LEU A 101 -0.86 -23.41 3.49
C LEU A 101 -2.11 -22.51 3.48
N PHE A 102 -2.53 -22.10 2.29
CA PHE A 102 -3.63 -21.18 2.01
C PHE A 102 -4.84 -21.88 1.35
N ASN A 103 -4.76 -23.19 1.06
CA ASN A 103 -5.71 -23.94 0.23
C ASN A 103 -6.62 -24.91 1.02
N GLN A 104 -7.38 -24.41 2.00
CA GLN A 104 -8.42 -25.19 2.69
C GLN A 104 -9.82 -24.79 2.23
N MET A 105 -10.65 -25.78 1.86
CA MET A 105 -12.03 -25.58 1.37
C MET A 105 -12.82 -24.57 2.22
N ASN A 106 -13.39 -23.56 1.53
CA ASN A 106 -14.32 -22.53 2.01
C ASN A 106 -13.75 -21.29 2.70
N ASP A 107 -12.43 -21.06 2.74
CA ASP A 107 -11.89 -20.01 3.63
C ASP A 107 -10.67 -19.22 3.13
N HIS A 108 -10.47 -19.13 1.82
CA HIS A 108 -9.13 -18.87 1.29
C HIS A 108 -8.70 -17.40 1.26
N GLU A 109 -9.45 -16.54 0.56
CA GLU A 109 -9.03 -15.14 0.37
C GLU A 109 -9.34 -14.29 1.60
N GLY A 110 -10.51 -14.49 2.23
CA GLY A 110 -10.95 -13.70 3.38
C GLY A 110 -10.02 -13.83 4.59
N HIS A 111 -9.53 -15.03 4.90
CA HIS A 111 -8.64 -15.25 6.04
C HIS A 111 -7.20 -14.82 5.77
N VAL A 112 -6.70 -14.98 4.54
CA VAL A 112 -5.38 -14.42 4.18
C VAL A 112 -5.43 -12.90 4.23
N MET A 113 -6.49 -12.29 3.70
CA MET A 113 -6.67 -10.85 3.76
C MET A 113 -6.82 -10.34 5.20
N ARG A 114 -7.61 -11.01 6.05
CA ARG A 114 -7.83 -10.59 7.43
C ARG A 114 -6.64 -10.89 8.36
N ASP A 115 -6.16 -12.13 8.37
CA ASP A 115 -5.19 -12.60 9.37
C ASP A 115 -3.75 -12.31 8.93
N TRP A 116 -3.47 -12.27 7.62
CA TRP A 116 -2.11 -12.03 7.11
C TRP A 116 -1.92 -10.58 6.69
N VAL A 117 -2.72 -10.11 5.73
CA VAL A 117 -2.61 -8.75 5.21
C VAL A 117 -3.05 -7.76 6.28
N GLY A 118 -4.15 -8.04 6.98
CA GLY A 118 -4.63 -7.23 8.10
C GLY A 118 -3.60 -7.10 9.23
N LEU A 119 -2.87 -8.17 9.55
CA LEU A 119 -1.77 -8.08 10.52
C LEU A 119 -0.61 -7.26 9.98
N ALA A 120 -0.22 -7.50 8.72
CA ALA A 120 0.88 -6.78 8.07
C ALA A 120 0.64 -5.27 7.97
N ILE A 121 -0.58 -4.83 7.67
CA ILE A 121 -0.89 -3.40 7.60
C ILE A 121 -0.83 -2.70 8.97
N THR A 122 -0.87 -3.43 10.09
CA THR A 122 -0.78 -2.84 11.44
C THR A 122 0.65 -2.68 11.95
N ASP A 123 1.64 -3.32 11.32
CA ASP A 123 3.05 -3.28 11.72
C ASP A 123 3.94 -2.96 10.50
N SER A 124 4.66 -1.84 10.54
CA SER A 124 5.43 -1.35 9.40
C SER A 124 6.55 -2.32 8.97
N ASP A 125 7.15 -3.06 9.90
CA ASP A 125 8.19 -4.03 9.55
C ASP A 125 7.56 -5.24 8.87
N LEU A 126 6.42 -5.70 9.38
CA LEU A 126 5.67 -6.82 8.84
C LEU A 126 5.15 -6.50 7.42
N LEU A 127 4.64 -5.29 7.20
CA LEU A 127 4.26 -4.81 5.87
C LEU A 127 5.45 -4.90 4.90
N SER A 128 6.61 -4.39 5.31
CA SER A 128 7.80 -4.36 4.47
C SER A 128 8.31 -5.77 4.19
N SER A 129 8.45 -6.59 5.23
CA SER A 129 9.12 -7.89 5.16
C SER A 129 8.25 -9.03 4.66
N ILE A 130 6.93 -8.86 4.65
CA ILE A 130 6.01 -9.87 4.10
C ILE A 130 5.46 -9.42 2.77
N ILE A 131 4.80 -8.26 2.76
CA ILE A 131 3.96 -7.84 1.64
C ILE A 131 4.85 -7.29 0.52
N LEU A 132 5.69 -6.31 0.85
CA LEU A 132 6.57 -5.70 -0.15
C LEU A 132 7.64 -6.69 -0.62
N LEU A 133 8.25 -7.45 0.30
CA LEU A 133 9.17 -8.53 -0.06
C LEU A 133 8.51 -9.57 -0.95
N GLY A 134 7.34 -10.09 -0.55
CA GLY A 134 6.63 -11.12 -1.31
C GLY A 134 6.23 -10.66 -2.71
N ALA A 135 5.81 -9.40 -2.86
CA ALA A 135 5.53 -8.80 -4.16
C ALA A 135 6.78 -8.73 -5.04
N CYS A 136 7.90 -8.24 -4.50
CA CYS A 136 9.17 -8.23 -5.21
C CYS A 136 9.59 -9.64 -5.65
N ARG A 137 9.55 -10.61 -4.73
CA ARG A 137 9.89 -12.01 -5.02
C ARG A 137 9.05 -12.59 -6.14
N HIS A 138 7.72 -12.39 -6.08
CA HIS A 138 6.82 -12.86 -7.13
C HIS A 138 7.19 -12.24 -8.49
N ILE A 139 7.42 -10.93 -8.57
CA ILE A 139 7.82 -10.27 -9.82
C ILE A 139 9.17 -10.79 -10.32
N LEU A 140 10.13 -11.00 -9.42
CA LEU A 140 11.48 -11.49 -9.75
C LEU A 140 11.47 -12.92 -10.31
N THR A 141 10.45 -13.74 -10.05
CA THR A 141 10.32 -15.05 -10.71
C THR A 141 10.19 -14.92 -12.22
N SER A 142 9.51 -13.87 -12.69
CA SER A 142 9.27 -13.60 -14.11
C SER A 142 10.29 -12.63 -14.70
N ASN A 143 10.86 -11.75 -13.88
CA ASN A 143 11.87 -10.77 -14.30
C ASN A 143 13.04 -10.68 -13.30
N PRO A 144 14.01 -11.60 -13.35
CA PRO A 144 15.10 -11.69 -12.37
C PRO A 144 16.07 -10.50 -12.34
N ASN A 145 16.22 -9.78 -13.46
CA ASN A 145 17.18 -8.68 -13.63
C ASN A 145 16.60 -7.30 -13.28
N SER A 146 15.47 -7.27 -12.57
CA SER A 146 14.80 -6.04 -12.18
C SER A 146 15.54 -5.31 -11.04
N TYR A 147 15.41 -3.98 -11.00
CA TYR A 147 15.84 -3.13 -9.88
C TYR A 147 15.21 -3.56 -8.54
N LEU A 148 14.12 -4.34 -8.58
CA LEU A 148 13.44 -4.90 -7.42
C LEU A 148 14.30 -5.89 -6.62
N MET A 149 15.37 -6.46 -7.19
CA MET A 149 16.27 -7.36 -6.46
C MET A 149 16.89 -6.65 -5.25
N GLN A 150 17.35 -5.41 -5.43
CA GLN A 150 17.93 -4.63 -4.35
C GLN A 150 16.88 -4.26 -3.29
N ALA A 151 15.67 -3.91 -3.72
CA ALA A 151 14.56 -3.63 -2.81
C ALA A 151 14.17 -4.88 -1.99
N ALA A 152 14.09 -6.05 -2.62
CA ALA A 152 13.81 -7.32 -1.94
C ALA A 152 14.86 -7.62 -0.85
N LEU A 153 16.15 -7.49 -1.18
CA LEU A 153 17.22 -7.68 -0.20
C LEU A 153 17.10 -6.71 0.98
N GLN A 154 16.75 -5.45 0.72
CA GLN A 154 16.56 -4.45 1.77
C GLN A 154 15.36 -4.78 2.67
N TYR A 155 14.21 -5.17 2.11
CA TYR A 155 13.04 -5.56 2.89
C TYR A 155 13.29 -6.80 3.75
N LYS A 156 14.03 -7.78 3.23
CA LYS A 156 14.46 -8.97 3.96
C LYS A 156 15.40 -8.62 5.11
N TYR A 157 16.41 -7.80 4.85
CA TYR A 157 17.35 -7.33 5.87
C TYR A 157 16.63 -6.59 7.01
N ASN A 158 15.72 -5.67 6.67
CA ASN A 158 14.93 -4.93 7.64
C ASN A 158 14.06 -5.87 8.50
N GLY A 159 13.47 -6.91 7.90
CA GLY A 159 12.69 -7.92 8.61
C GLY A 159 13.51 -8.72 9.62
N LEU A 160 14.71 -9.16 9.21
CA LEU A 160 15.64 -9.84 10.11
C LEU A 160 16.08 -8.94 11.27
N LYS A 161 16.35 -7.66 10.98
CA LYS A 161 16.72 -6.68 12.00
C LYS A 161 15.58 -6.45 13.00
N ALA A 162 14.36 -6.29 12.51
CA ALA A 162 13.16 -6.11 13.34
C ALA A 162 12.87 -7.34 14.21
N LEU A 163 12.95 -8.54 13.61
CA LEU A 163 12.77 -9.79 14.34
C LEU A 163 13.82 -9.96 15.44
N ARG A 164 15.10 -9.71 15.13
CA ARG A 164 16.19 -9.77 16.12
C ARG A 164 15.92 -8.82 17.28
N HIS A 165 15.57 -7.57 16.99
CA HIS A 165 15.27 -6.58 18.03
C HIS A 165 14.10 -7.03 18.92
N ALA A 166 13.04 -7.57 18.32
CA ALA A 166 11.87 -8.04 19.05
C ALA A 166 12.15 -9.26 19.94
N VAL A 167 13.06 -10.14 19.52
CA VAL A 167 13.49 -11.33 20.30
C VAL A 167 14.51 -10.98 21.37
N SER A 168 15.37 -9.97 21.15
CA SER A 168 16.35 -9.52 22.14
C SER A 168 15.76 -8.66 23.27
N GLY A 169 14.47 -8.32 23.21
CA GLY A 169 13.78 -7.52 24.23
C GLY A 169 13.51 -8.30 25.53
N ALA A 170 13.39 -7.56 26.65
CA ALA A 170 13.20 -8.13 27.99
C ALA A 170 11.76 -8.61 28.31
N SER A 171 10.85 -8.64 27.34
CA SER A 171 9.45 -9.06 27.59
C SER A 171 9.37 -10.58 27.74
N PRO A 172 8.77 -11.11 28.82
CA PRO A 172 8.60 -12.54 29.02
C PRO A 172 7.56 -13.17 28.07
N THR A 173 6.73 -12.36 27.41
CA THR A 173 5.72 -12.83 26.46
C THR A 173 6.02 -12.29 25.06
N LEU A 174 6.08 -13.21 24.10
CA LEU A 174 6.29 -12.87 22.68
C LEU A 174 4.94 -12.56 22.04
N SER A 175 4.88 -11.42 21.33
CA SER A 175 3.66 -11.01 20.65
C SER A 175 3.35 -11.92 19.44
N PRO A 176 2.07 -12.11 19.07
CA PRO A 176 1.69 -12.80 17.82
C PRO A 176 2.32 -12.15 16.58
N VAL A 177 2.53 -10.83 16.60
CA VAL A 177 3.24 -10.10 15.52
C VAL A 177 4.69 -10.56 15.41
N THR A 178 5.39 -10.78 16.53
CA THR A 178 6.77 -11.30 16.51
C THR A 178 6.82 -12.71 15.94
N ILE A 179 5.87 -13.57 16.33
CA ILE A 179 5.76 -14.92 15.77
C ILE A 179 5.45 -14.86 14.27
N ALA A 180 4.58 -13.94 13.83
CA ALA A 180 4.30 -13.72 12.42
C ALA A 180 5.53 -13.29 11.63
N LYS A 181 6.35 -12.38 12.18
CA LYS A 181 7.65 -11.98 11.58
C LYS A 181 8.54 -13.22 11.39
N ALA A 182 8.66 -14.08 12.40
CA ALA A 182 9.45 -15.31 12.32
C ALA A 182 8.91 -16.31 11.29
N CYS A 183 7.59 -16.55 11.27
CA CYS A 183 6.93 -17.40 10.27
C CYS A 183 7.14 -16.88 8.85
N ALA A 184 7.08 -15.57 8.64
CA ALA A 184 7.29 -15.00 7.32
C ALA A 184 8.73 -15.09 6.83
N MET A 185 9.71 -14.91 7.73
CA MET A 185 11.12 -15.14 7.39
C MET A 185 11.36 -16.61 7.04
N ALA A 186 10.77 -17.54 7.80
CA ALA A 186 10.82 -18.95 7.47
C ALA A 186 10.25 -19.21 6.07
N LEU A 187 9.06 -18.67 5.76
CA LEU A 187 8.43 -18.83 4.45
C LEU A 187 9.24 -18.24 3.30
N ASP A 188 9.82 -17.04 3.43
CA ASP A 188 10.70 -16.47 2.39
C ASP A 188 11.91 -17.38 2.14
N GLU A 189 12.51 -17.96 3.18
CA GLU A 189 13.66 -18.86 3.02
C GLU A 189 13.29 -20.21 2.44
N VAL A 190 12.10 -20.75 2.77
CA VAL A 190 11.62 -21.98 2.14
C VAL A 190 11.35 -21.75 0.65
N SER A 191 10.71 -20.63 0.30
CA SER A 191 10.29 -20.35 -1.07
C SER A 191 11.37 -19.75 -1.96
N PHE A 192 12.38 -19.04 -1.41
CA PHE A 192 13.37 -18.31 -2.22
C PHE A 192 14.81 -18.42 -1.69
N GLY A 193 15.04 -19.22 -0.66
CA GLY A 193 16.30 -19.27 0.08
C GLY A 193 16.88 -20.65 0.24
N GLU A 194 17.73 -20.78 1.25
CA GLU A 194 18.48 -22.01 1.51
C GLU A 194 17.78 -22.88 2.54
N ALA A 195 17.69 -24.17 2.24
CA ALA A 195 17.05 -25.19 3.07
C ALA A 195 17.52 -25.20 4.54
N ALA A 196 18.82 -24.96 4.76
CA ALA A 196 19.40 -24.93 6.09
C ALA A 196 18.96 -23.69 6.89
N VAL A 197 18.88 -22.53 6.24
CA VAL A 197 18.47 -21.27 6.86
C VAL A 197 16.98 -21.31 7.17
N ALA A 198 16.17 -21.84 6.24
CA ALA A 198 14.75 -22.10 6.46
C ALA A 198 14.51 -22.96 7.72
N ARG A 199 15.26 -24.06 7.88
CA ARG A 199 15.16 -24.92 9.08
C ARG A 199 15.50 -24.18 10.36
N GLN A 200 16.53 -23.32 10.34
CA GLN A 200 16.89 -22.52 11.52
C GLN A 200 15.78 -21.54 11.89
N HIS A 201 15.14 -20.89 10.91
CA HIS A 201 14.00 -20.02 11.18
C HIS A 201 12.79 -20.78 11.73
N ILE A 202 12.49 -21.97 11.18
CA ILE A 202 11.41 -22.83 11.69
C ILE A 202 11.70 -23.28 13.14
N GLN A 203 12.94 -23.66 13.45
CA GLN A 203 13.34 -23.97 14.82
C GLN A 203 13.18 -22.76 15.76
N GLY A 204 13.50 -21.56 15.29
CA GLY A 204 13.24 -20.32 16.01
C GLY A 204 11.75 -20.11 16.31
N VAL A 205 10.88 -20.36 15.32
CA VAL A 205 9.41 -20.28 15.51
C VAL A 205 8.94 -21.25 16.61
N PHE A 206 9.46 -22.48 16.62
CA PHE A 206 9.12 -23.46 17.66
C PHE A 206 9.56 -23.00 19.05
N ALA A 207 10.81 -22.57 19.19
CA ALA A 207 11.33 -22.06 20.46
C ALA A 207 10.52 -20.86 20.98
N MET A 208 10.10 -19.97 20.08
CA MET A 208 9.27 -18.82 20.42
C MET A 208 7.88 -19.22 20.93
N ILE A 209 7.23 -20.20 20.30
CA ILE A 209 5.91 -20.68 20.69
C ILE A 209 5.97 -21.46 22.01
N GLU A 210 7.01 -22.29 22.19
CA GLU A 210 7.27 -22.99 23.45
C GLU A 210 7.50 -22.01 24.59
N ALA A 211 8.33 -20.97 24.39
CA ALA A 211 8.54 -19.91 25.36
C ALA A 211 7.26 -19.13 25.69
N ALA A 212 6.31 -19.03 24.75
CA ALA A 212 5.00 -18.41 24.95
C ALA A 212 3.97 -19.32 25.66
N GLY A 213 4.36 -20.51 26.13
CA GLY A 213 3.47 -21.45 26.83
C GLY A 213 2.77 -22.46 25.92
N GLY A 214 3.21 -22.59 24.67
CA GLY A 214 2.70 -23.57 23.70
C GLY A 214 1.77 -22.96 22.65
N SER A 215 1.18 -23.83 21.82
CA SER A 215 0.39 -23.43 20.63
C SER A 215 -0.89 -22.65 20.92
N GLN A 216 -1.30 -22.58 22.19
CA GLN A 216 -2.45 -21.79 22.65
C GLN A 216 -2.24 -20.29 22.42
N CYS A 217 -0.98 -19.81 22.37
CA CYS A 217 -0.68 -18.41 22.04
C CYS A 217 -1.08 -18.01 20.61
N LEU A 218 -1.40 -18.99 19.76
CA LEU A 218 -1.89 -18.80 18.40
C LEU A 218 -3.42 -18.88 18.29
N ASP A 219 -4.12 -19.15 19.39
CA ASP A 219 -5.58 -19.23 19.38
C ASP A 219 -6.18 -17.86 18.99
N GLY A 220 -7.03 -17.86 17.96
CA GLY A 220 -7.53 -16.63 17.32
C GLY A 220 -6.75 -16.16 16.10
N THR A 221 -5.55 -16.70 15.84
CA THR A 221 -4.76 -16.44 14.62
C THR A 221 -4.80 -17.65 13.68
N GLY A 222 -5.91 -17.80 12.97
CA GLY A 222 -6.20 -19.00 12.17
C GLY A 222 -5.08 -19.37 11.19
N LEU A 223 -4.54 -18.38 10.47
CA LEU A 223 -3.45 -18.60 9.53
C LEU A 223 -2.11 -18.95 10.20
N LEU A 224 -1.72 -18.26 11.27
CA LEU A 224 -0.46 -18.54 11.98
C LEU A 224 -0.46 -19.94 12.59
N LYS A 225 -1.59 -20.35 13.17
CA LYS A 225 -1.77 -21.71 13.69
C LYS A 225 -1.61 -22.76 12.58
N ARG A 226 -2.15 -22.51 11.39
CA ARG A 226 -1.95 -23.39 10.21
C ARG A 226 -0.50 -23.45 9.77
N MET A 227 0.21 -22.31 9.72
CA MET A 227 1.64 -22.27 9.39
C MET A 227 2.45 -23.11 10.38
N TYR A 228 2.19 -22.95 11.67
CA TYR A 228 2.85 -23.72 12.73
C TYR A 228 2.60 -25.23 12.59
N LEU A 229 1.35 -25.66 12.39
CA LEU A 229 1.01 -27.07 12.17
C LEU A 229 1.74 -27.64 10.95
N ARG A 230 1.83 -26.86 9.86
CA ARG A 230 2.57 -27.29 8.67
C ARG A 230 4.07 -27.40 8.91
N PHE A 231 4.64 -26.49 9.71
CA PHE A 231 6.04 -26.58 10.11
C PHE A 231 6.32 -27.85 10.94
N LEU A 232 5.38 -28.27 11.80
CA LEU A 232 5.49 -29.53 12.55
C LEU A 232 5.53 -30.74 11.61
N GLU A 233 4.65 -30.80 10.62
CA GLU A 233 4.65 -31.87 9.61
C GLU A 233 5.98 -31.96 8.85
N MET A 234 6.61 -30.81 8.56
CA MET A 234 7.94 -30.77 7.92
C MET A 234 9.05 -31.27 8.84
N ARG A 235 8.97 -31.02 10.14
CA ARG A 235 9.93 -31.52 11.14
C ARG A 235 9.88 -33.05 11.23
N GLU A 236 8.69 -33.62 11.13
CA GLU A 236 8.45 -35.06 11.32
C GLU A 236 8.68 -35.90 10.05
N SER A 237 8.87 -35.26 8.89
CA SER A 237 9.13 -35.93 7.61
C SER A 237 10.65 -36.06 7.35
N PRO A 238 11.29 -37.23 7.53
CA PRO A 238 12.75 -37.37 7.45
C PRO A 238 13.33 -37.26 6.02
N GLY A 239 12.48 -36.96 5.01
CA GLY A 239 12.84 -37.01 3.59
C GLY A 239 12.50 -35.76 2.78
N LEU A 240 12.02 -34.67 3.40
CA LEU A 240 11.79 -33.43 2.65
C LEU A 240 13.13 -32.74 2.37
N GLN A 241 13.84 -33.21 1.36
CA GLN A 241 14.83 -32.38 0.68
C GLN A 241 14.07 -31.17 0.16
N LEU A 242 14.21 -30.03 0.86
CA LEU A 242 13.84 -28.73 0.33
C LEU A 242 14.56 -28.60 -1.03
N PRO A 243 13.81 -28.55 -2.15
CA PRO A 243 14.39 -28.74 -3.47
C PRO A 243 15.44 -27.67 -3.73
N LYS A 244 16.69 -28.10 -3.92
CA LYS A 244 17.79 -27.22 -4.29
C LYS A 244 17.65 -26.81 -5.75
N GLY A 245 17.65 -25.50 -6.00
CA GLY A 245 18.03 -24.93 -7.29
C GLY A 245 16.99 -25.04 -8.40
N ILE A 246 16.45 -23.87 -8.78
CA ILE A 246 16.04 -23.50 -10.15
C ILE A 246 15.23 -24.58 -10.89
N ALA A 247 14.01 -24.84 -10.42
CA ALA A 247 12.85 -25.25 -11.22
C ALA A 247 11.59 -25.15 -10.36
N TYR A 248 11.04 -23.94 -10.23
CA TYR A 248 9.83 -23.68 -9.45
C TYR A 248 8.59 -24.26 -10.15
N SER A 249 8.31 -25.53 -9.86
CA SER A 249 6.93 -26.06 -9.83
C SER A 249 6.57 -26.53 -8.42
N SER A 250 7.06 -25.79 -7.42
CA SER A 250 6.78 -25.95 -6.00
C SER A 250 5.69 -24.94 -5.61
N HIS A 251 4.46 -25.22 -6.03
CA HIS A 251 3.35 -24.28 -5.93
C HIS A 251 2.94 -23.86 -4.50
N CYS A 252 3.46 -24.51 -3.46
CA CYS A 252 3.36 -24.04 -2.08
C CYS A 252 4.33 -24.77 -1.18
N TRP A 253 5.53 -24.26 -1.07
CA TRP A 253 6.48 -24.79 -0.11
C TRP A 253 7.20 -23.60 0.50
#